data_AF-A0A7J8C1S7-F1
#
_entry.id   AF-A0A7J8C1S7-F1
#
_cell.length_a   1.000
_cell.length_b   1.000
_cell.length_c   1.000
_cell.angle_alpha   90.00
_cell.angle_beta   90.00
_cell.angle_gamma   90.00
#
_symmetry.space_group_name_H-M   'P 1'
#
loop_
_entity.id
_entity.type
_entity.pdbx_description
1 polymer ?
#
loop_
_entity_poly.entity_id
_entity_poly.type
_entity_poly.pdbx_seq_one_letter_code
_entity_poly.pdbx_strand_id
1 'polypeptide(L)'
;MASLGRLLCLLVLLCGAANLALSAHNAAKLRKPIIGVLMQKCRNKMKSLGKYYIAASYVKYLESAGARVVPVRLDLTKKEYRKLFQSLNGVLFPGGSVNLKSSGYAHVAKIFYNLARQDTSIQYMASSGIQRKLLMSGGNFQAFPMHLTL
;
A
#
# COMPACT_ATOMS: atom_id res chain seq x y z
N MET A 1 -51.02 -14.44 -9.45
CA MET A 1 -50.67 -13.47 -10.52
C MET A 1 -50.20 -12.19 -9.82
N ALA A 2 -48.91 -11.84 -9.89
CA ALA A 2 -48.43 -10.59 -9.30
C ALA A 2 -48.96 -9.41 -10.12
N SER A 3 -49.52 -8.38 -9.47
CA SER A 3 -50.04 -7.21 -10.18
C SER A 3 -48.88 -6.39 -10.77
N LEU A 4 -49.08 -5.86 -11.98
CA LEU A 4 -48.09 -5.08 -12.73
C LEU A 4 -47.46 -3.95 -11.90
N GLY A 5 -48.23 -3.33 -11.00
CA GLY A 5 -47.74 -2.29 -10.09
C GLY A 5 -46.73 -2.79 -9.04
N ARG A 6 -46.85 -4.03 -8.56
CA ARG A 6 -45.85 -4.62 -7.65
C ARG A 6 -44.55 -4.93 -8.37
N LEU A 7 -44.62 -5.34 -9.64
CA LEU A 7 -43.45 -5.61 -10.47
C LEU A 7 -42.66 -4.33 -10.78
N LEU A 8 -43.37 -3.24 -11.09
CA LEU A 8 -42.77 -1.91 -11.32
C LEU A 8 -42.09 -1.36 -10.05
N CYS A 9 -42.73 -1.46 -8.88
CA CYS A 9 -42.11 -1.05 -7.62
C CYS A 9 -40.82 -1.81 -7.30
N LEU A 10 -40.79 -3.13 -7.51
CA LEU A 10 -39.60 -3.93 -7.28
C LEU A 10 -38.44 -3.56 -8.21
N LEU A 11 -38.73 -3.28 -9.49
CA LEU A 11 -37.73 -2.83 -10.47
C LEU A 11 -37.12 -1.47 -10.10
N VAL A 12 -37.94 -0.53 -9.63
CA VAL A 12 -37.48 0.80 -9.18
C VAL A 12 -36.61 0.69 -7.92
N LEU A 13 -36.98 -0.15 -6.96
CA LEU A 13 -36.18 -0.39 -5.75
C LEU A 13 -34.84 -1.07 -6.07
N LEU A 14 -34.82 -2.05 -6.98
CA LEU A 14 -33.58 -2.70 -7.44
C LEU A 14 -32.65 -1.71 -8.14
N CYS A 15 -33.22 -0.83 -8.98
CA CYS A 15 -32.47 0.20 -9.69
C CYS A 15 -31.93 1.27 -8.73
N GLY A 16 -32.71 1.70 -7.74
CA GLY A 16 -32.27 2.64 -6.71
C GLY A 16 -31.11 2.10 -5.85
N ALA A 17 -31.17 0.84 -5.45
CA ALA A 17 -30.10 0.19 -4.69
C ALA A 17 -28.80 0.03 -5.50
N ALA A 18 -28.91 -0.32 -6.79
CA ALA A 18 -27.75 -0.44 -7.69
C ALA A 18 -27.04 0.91 -7.90
N ASN A 19 -27.80 2.00 -8.06
CA ASN A 19 -27.25 3.34 -8.22
C ASN A 19 -26.55 3.84 -6.94
N LEU A 20 -27.08 3.53 -5.75
CA LEU A 20 -26.46 3.90 -4.48
C LEU A 20 -25.16 3.13 -4.21
N ALA A 21 -25.13 1.84 -4.52
CA ALA A 21 -23.92 1.02 -4.42
C ALA A 21 -22.82 1.49 -5.39
N LEU A 22 -23.18 1.89 -6.61
CA LEU A 22 -22.25 2.42 -7.61
C LEU A 22 -21.69 3.80 -7.20
N SER A 23 -22.50 4.66 -6.58
CA SER A 23 -22.06 5.96 -6.05
C SER A 23 -21.08 5.81 -4.88
N ALA A 24 -21.35 4.89 -3.95
CA ALA A 24 -20.44 4.59 -2.83
C ALA A 24 -19.10 4.01 -3.32
N HIS A 25 -19.11 3.17 -4.36
CA HIS A 25 -17.90 2.67 -5.01
C HIS A 25 -17.08 3.79 -5.67
N ASN A 26 -17.73 4.75 -6.32
CA ASN A 26 -17.05 5.91 -6.91
C ASN A 26 -16.48 6.88 -5.86
N ALA A 27 -17.11 7.00 -4.68
CA ALA A 27 -16.56 7.78 -3.57
C ALA A 27 -15.28 7.16 -2.98
N ALA A 28 -15.13 5.83 -3.01
CA ALA A 28 -13.87 5.16 -2.70
C ALA A 28 -12.78 5.47 -3.74
N LYS A 29 -13.18 5.57 -5.02
CA LYS A 29 -12.32 5.88 -6.19
C LYS A 29 -11.76 7.31 -6.22
N LEU A 30 -12.35 8.25 -5.47
CA LEU A 30 -11.89 9.66 -5.39
C LEU A 30 -10.77 9.89 -4.38
N ARG A 31 -10.37 8.88 -3.60
CA ARG A 31 -9.28 9.02 -2.63
C ARG A 31 -7.94 8.84 -3.32
N LYS A 32 -7.09 9.88 -3.31
CA LYS A 32 -5.66 9.76 -3.65
C LYS A 32 -4.94 9.03 -2.50
N PRO A 33 -4.64 7.73 -2.60
CA PRO A 33 -4.10 6.99 -1.47
C PRO A 33 -2.72 7.50 -1.10
N ILE A 34 -2.38 7.46 0.18
CA ILE A 34 -1.06 7.80 0.70
C ILE A 34 -0.26 6.51 0.89
N ILE A 35 0.80 6.35 0.11
CA ILE A 35 1.65 5.16 0.11
C ILE A 35 3.00 5.49 0.75
N GLY A 36 3.34 4.74 1.80
CA GLY A 36 4.67 4.80 2.41
C GLY A 36 5.69 4.09 1.53
N VAL A 37 6.85 4.70 1.28
CA VAL A 37 7.96 4.05 0.56
C VAL A 37 9.15 3.92 1.49
N LEU A 38 9.58 2.68 1.74
CA LEU A 38 10.68 2.40 2.66
C LEU A 38 12.02 2.90 2.11
N MET A 39 12.69 3.78 2.85
CA MET A 39 13.98 4.34 2.47
C MET A 39 15.11 3.31 2.60
N GLN A 40 16.20 3.51 1.87
CA GLN A 40 17.42 2.71 1.98
C GLN A 40 18.61 3.58 2.41
N LYS A 41 19.59 3.01 3.13
CA LYS A 41 20.82 3.73 3.48
C LYS A 41 21.61 4.06 2.21
N CYS A 42 22.09 5.30 2.11
CA CYS A 42 23.01 5.69 1.05
C CYS A 42 24.33 4.90 1.13
N ARG A 43 24.91 4.60 -0.03
CA ARG A 43 26.19 3.90 -0.17
C ARG A 43 27.16 4.72 -1.00
N ASN A 44 28.45 4.50 -0.78
CA ASN A 44 29.54 5.10 -1.56
C ASN A 44 29.37 6.63 -1.69
N LYS A 45 29.48 7.14 -2.92
CA LYS A 45 29.39 8.56 -3.26
C LYS A 45 28.06 9.24 -2.87
N MET A 46 26.97 8.48 -2.66
CA MET A 46 25.68 9.04 -2.24
C MET A 46 25.65 9.44 -0.76
N LYS A 47 26.61 9.00 0.07
CA LYS A 47 26.63 9.34 1.50
C LYS A 47 26.74 10.85 1.75
N SER A 48 27.35 11.61 0.83
CA SER A 48 27.45 13.07 0.92
C SER A 48 26.11 13.78 0.66
N LEU A 49 25.18 13.14 -0.05
CA LEU A 49 23.85 13.70 -0.36
C LEU A 49 22.85 13.46 0.78
N GLY A 50 23.17 12.56 1.70
CA GLY A 50 22.33 12.27 2.86
C GLY A 50 22.50 10.85 3.40
N LYS A 51 21.81 10.58 4.50
CA LYS A 51 21.84 9.29 5.21
C LYS A 51 21.01 8.21 4.50
N TYR A 52 19.92 8.61 3.85
CA TYR A 52 18.93 7.72 3.25
C TYR A 52 18.47 8.22 1.88
N TYR A 53 18.04 7.32 1.01
CA TYR A 53 17.48 7.64 -0.30
C TYR A 53 16.27 6.77 -0.66
N ILE A 54 15.51 7.23 -1.65
CA ILE A 54 14.51 6.47 -2.40
C ILE A 54 14.81 6.71 -3.88
N ALA A 55 14.81 5.68 -4.71
CA ALA A 55 14.93 5.87 -6.15
C ALA A 55 13.66 6.54 -6.71
N ALA A 56 13.84 7.62 -7.47
CA ALA A 56 12.73 8.44 -7.97
C ALA A 56 11.74 7.65 -8.86
N SER A 57 12.17 6.55 -9.48
CA SER A 57 11.31 5.67 -10.28
C SER A 57 10.15 5.09 -9.48
N TYR A 58 10.34 4.73 -8.21
CA TYR A 58 9.26 4.24 -7.35
C TYR A 58 8.25 5.33 -7.01
N VAL A 59 8.73 6.56 -6.80
CA VAL A 59 7.87 7.72 -6.53
C VAL A 59 7.01 8.01 -7.76
N LYS A 60 7.66 8.15 -8.93
CA LYS A 60 6.97 8.39 -10.20
C LYS A 60 5.97 7.27 -10.55
N TYR A 61 6.32 6.01 -10.28
CA TYR A 61 5.42 4.88 -10.49
C TYR A 61 4.13 5.04 -9.68
N LEU A 62 4.24 5.31 -8.38
CA LEU A 62 3.08 5.49 -7.50
C LEU A 62 2.27 6.74 -7.85
N GLU A 63 2.94 7.86 -8.13
CA GLU A 63 2.28 9.12 -8.52
C GLU A 63 1.56 9.01 -9.86
N SER A 64 2.14 8.31 -10.84
CA SER A 64 1.50 8.06 -12.14
C SER A 64 0.21 7.26 -12.02
N ALA A 65 0.08 6.50 -10.94
CA ALA A 65 -1.12 5.74 -10.61
C ALA A 65 -2.09 6.52 -9.68
N GLY A 66 -1.85 7.81 -9.42
CA GLY A 66 -2.73 8.67 -8.64
C GLY A 66 -2.49 8.68 -7.13
N ALA A 67 -1.43 8.03 -6.65
CA ALA A 67 -1.07 8.01 -5.22
C ALA A 67 -0.23 9.23 -4.80
N ARG A 68 -0.24 9.53 -3.51
CA ARG A 68 0.72 10.42 -2.84
C ARG A 68 1.75 9.57 -2.12
N VAL A 69 3.00 10.03 -2.06
CA VAL A 69 4.10 9.27 -1.46
C VAL A 69 4.59 9.89 -0.17
N VAL A 70 4.83 9.06 0.85
CA VAL A 70 5.48 9.44 2.11
C VAL A 70 6.75 8.61 2.30
N PRO A 71 7.92 9.22 2.55
CA PRO A 71 9.14 8.46 2.83
C PRO A 71 9.08 7.82 4.22
N VAL A 72 9.32 6.51 4.31
CA VAL A 72 9.41 5.78 5.58
C VAL A 72 10.88 5.66 5.97
N ARG A 73 11.28 6.46 6.96
CA ARG A 73 12.65 6.48 7.50
C ARG A 73 13.01 5.17 8.22
N LEU A 74 14.31 4.96 8.44
CA LEU A 74 14.84 3.76 9.09
C LEU A 74 15.21 3.97 10.57
N ASP A 75 14.98 5.15 11.12
CA ASP A 75 15.42 5.57 12.45
C ASP A 75 14.28 6.15 13.32
N LEU A 76 13.02 5.73 13.06
CA LEU A 76 11.90 6.03 13.94
C LEU A 76 11.78 5.01 15.08
N THR A 77 11.07 5.39 16.13
CA THR A 77 10.67 4.50 17.22
C THR A 77 9.51 3.58 16.81
N LYS A 78 9.30 2.47 17.54
CA LYS A 78 8.16 1.56 17.31
C LYS A 78 6.79 2.27 17.38
N LYS A 79 6.64 3.24 18.29
CA LYS A 79 5.41 4.03 18.44
C LYS A 79 5.16 4.91 17.22
N GLU A 80 6.20 5.58 16.73
CA GLU A 80 6.12 6.41 15.52
C GLU A 80 5.82 5.56 14.27
N TYR A 81 6.42 4.38 14.12
CA TYR A 81 6.08 3.48 13.03
C TYR A 81 4.62 3.05 13.06
N ARG A 82 4.06 2.74 14.23
CA ARG A 82 2.64 2.40 14.36
C ARG A 82 1.75 3.57 13.97
N LYS A 83 2.06 4.78 14.46
CA LYS A 83 1.31 5.99 14.11
C LYS A 83 1.37 6.27 12.61
N LEU A 84 2.56 6.13 12.02
CA LEU A 84 2.75 6.28 10.58
C LEU A 84 1.94 5.23 9.81
N PHE A 85 2.04 3.96 10.17
CA PHE A 85 1.27 2.87 9.55
C PHE A 85 -0.24 3.14 9.51
N GLN A 86 -0.82 3.59 10.62
CA GLN A 86 -2.25 3.93 10.71
C GLN A 86 -2.67 5.13 9.84
N SER A 87 -1.71 5.95 9.40
CA SER A 87 -1.97 7.11 8.55
C SER A 87 -1.81 6.82 7.05
N LEU A 88 -1.32 5.64 6.70
CA LEU A 88 -1.06 5.23 5.32
C LEU A 88 -2.22 4.36 4.80
N ASN A 89 -2.33 4.26 3.48
CA ASN A 89 -3.22 3.30 2.81
C ASN A 89 -2.45 2.06 2.33
N GLY A 90 -1.14 2.18 2.18
CA GLY A 90 -0.28 1.05 1.88
C GLY A 90 1.21 1.36 1.99
N VAL A 91 2.06 0.34 1.86
CA VAL A 91 3.52 0.47 1.98
C VAL A 91 4.26 -0.31 0.90
N LEU A 92 5.20 0.35 0.23
CA LEU A 92 6.11 -0.24 -0.75
C LEU A 92 7.49 -0.50 -0.15
N PHE A 93 7.98 -1.72 -0.38
CA PHE A 93 9.34 -2.16 -0.11
C PHE A 93 10.14 -2.15 -1.43
N PRO A 94 10.84 -1.04 -1.75
CA PRO A 94 11.60 -0.91 -2.98
C PRO A 94 12.78 -1.88 -3.01
N GLY A 95 13.20 -2.23 -4.21
CA GLY A 95 14.31 -3.17 -4.45
C GLY A 95 15.65 -2.52 -4.15
N GLY A 96 16.72 -3.30 -4.26
CA GLY A 96 18.08 -2.82 -4.08
C GLY A 96 18.99 -3.88 -3.48
N SER A 97 20.24 -3.53 -3.23
CA SER A 97 21.27 -4.50 -2.81
C SER A 97 21.54 -4.47 -1.30
N VAL A 98 20.54 -4.10 -0.48
CA VAL A 98 20.66 -4.07 1.00
C VAL A 98 20.57 -5.48 1.59
N ASN A 99 21.26 -5.72 2.71
CA ASN A 99 21.16 -7.01 3.39
C ASN A 99 19.75 -7.21 3.95
N LEU A 100 19.04 -8.24 3.49
CA LEU A 100 17.63 -8.49 3.83
C LEU A 100 17.42 -9.16 5.20
N LYS A 101 18.48 -9.43 5.96
CA LYS A 101 18.42 -10.03 7.29
C LYS A 101 18.86 -9.08 8.40
N SER A 102 19.98 -8.39 8.22
CA SER A 102 20.64 -7.61 9.28
C SER A 102 20.58 -6.09 9.11
N SER A 103 19.97 -5.57 8.05
CA SER A 103 19.90 -4.13 7.82
C SER A 103 18.73 -3.46 8.55
N GLY A 104 18.85 -2.15 8.79
CA GLY A 104 17.71 -1.34 9.26
C GLY A 104 16.52 -1.38 8.30
N TYR A 105 16.78 -1.55 6.99
CA TYR A 105 15.73 -1.78 6.00
C TYR A 105 14.93 -3.05 6.31
N ALA A 106 15.62 -4.18 6.52
CA ALA A 106 14.98 -5.45 6.85
C ALA A 106 14.21 -5.38 8.18
N HIS A 107 14.78 -4.71 9.18
CA HIS A 107 14.13 -4.49 10.47
C HIS A 107 12.81 -3.74 10.34
N VAL A 108 12.80 -2.60 9.64
CA VAL A 108 11.59 -1.78 9.48
C VAL A 108 10.58 -2.46 8.56
N ALA A 109 11.02 -3.11 7.48
CA ALA A 109 10.13 -3.90 6.63
C ALA A 109 9.39 -4.98 7.44
N LYS A 110 10.10 -5.65 8.36
CA LYS A 110 9.49 -6.65 9.26
C LYS A 110 8.47 -6.04 10.24
N ILE A 111 8.73 -4.83 10.75
CA ILE A 111 7.75 -4.11 11.58
C ILE A 111 6.46 -3.88 10.79
N PHE A 112 6.56 -3.26 9.61
CA PHE A 112 5.41 -2.96 8.76
C PHE A 112 4.68 -4.21 8.29
N TYR A 113 5.40 -5.28 7.97
CA TYR A 113 4.81 -6.58 7.66
C TYR A 113 3.98 -7.13 8.82
N ASN A 114 4.53 -7.12 10.03
CA ASN A 114 3.82 -7.62 11.20
C ASN A 114 2.58 -6.78 11.52
N LEU A 115 2.64 -5.45 11.30
CA LEU A 115 1.48 -4.57 11.43
C LEU A 115 0.40 -4.90 10.38
N ALA A 116 0.76 -5.06 9.11
CA ALA A 116 -0.17 -5.43 8.04
C ALA A 116 -0.78 -6.84 8.20
N ARG A 117 -0.09 -7.75 8.91
CA ARG A 117 -0.68 -9.04 9.29
C ARG A 117 -1.75 -8.92 10.38
N GLN A 118 -1.65 -7.91 11.23
CA GLN A 118 -2.61 -7.65 12.31
C GLN A 118 -3.79 -6.82 11.82
N ASP A 119 -3.57 -5.98 10.80
CA ASP A 119 -4.56 -5.09 10.22
C ASP A 119 -4.54 -5.22 8.69
N THR A 120 -5.58 -5.86 8.16
CA THR A 120 -5.73 -6.15 6.73
C THR A 120 -6.22 -4.94 5.92
N SER A 121 -6.56 -3.83 6.57
CA SER A 121 -6.98 -2.60 5.88
C SER A 121 -5.84 -1.89 5.15
N ILE A 122 -4.59 -2.16 5.53
CA ILE A 122 -3.39 -1.58 4.91
C ILE A 122 -2.69 -2.62 4.03
N GLN A 123 -2.46 -2.25 2.78
CA GLN A 123 -1.83 -3.14 1.81
C GLN A 123 -0.31 -2.93 1.75
N TYR A 124 0.43 -3.94 1.31
CA TYR A 124 1.88 -3.80 1.11
C TYR A 124 2.34 -4.39 -0.22
N MET A 125 3.42 -3.80 -0.75
CA MET A 125 4.00 -4.16 -2.04
C MET A 125 5.49 -4.42 -1.85
N ALA A 126 6.00 -5.49 -2.46
CA ALA A 126 7.43 -5.76 -2.52
C ALA A 126 7.84 -5.83 -4.00
N SER A 127 8.88 -5.10 -4.36
CA SER A 127 9.36 -4.99 -5.74
C SER A 127 9.96 -6.28 -6.32
N SER A 128 10.36 -7.24 -5.48
CA SER A 128 10.86 -8.54 -5.94
C SER A 128 10.32 -9.71 -5.13
N GLY A 129 10.06 -10.84 -5.80
CA GLY A 129 9.61 -12.08 -5.17
C GLY A 129 10.62 -12.64 -4.16
N ILE A 130 11.92 -12.44 -4.41
CA ILE A 130 13.01 -12.82 -3.48
C ILE A 130 12.92 -12.00 -2.19
N GLN A 131 12.69 -10.69 -2.30
CA GLN A 131 12.55 -9.80 -1.15
C GLN A 131 11.27 -10.07 -0.36
N ARG A 132 10.18 -10.43 -1.04
CA ARG A 132 8.97 -10.96 -0.41
C ARG A 132 9.27 -12.25 0.37
N LYS A 133 9.93 -13.23 -0.25
CA LYS A 133 10.22 -14.53 0.40
C LYS A 133 11.18 -14.37 1.60
N LEU A 134 12.19 -13.50 1.47
CA LEU A 134 13.23 -13.31 2.49
C LEU A 134 12.78 -12.42 3.66
N LEU A 135 11.96 -11.40 3.41
CA LEU A 135 11.46 -10.54 4.49
C LEU A 135 10.23 -11.14 5.20
N MET A 136 9.43 -11.96 4.50
CA MET A 136 8.03 -12.23 4.89
C MET A 136 7.70 -13.69 5.22
N SER A 137 8.69 -14.57 5.41
CA SER A 137 8.57 -15.99 5.80
C SER A 137 7.13 -16.49 6.11
N GLY A 138 6.48 -17.13 5.12
CA GLY A 138 5.33 -18.02 5.37
C GLY A 138 3.90 -17.48 5.22
N GLY A 139 3.65 -16.32 4.59
CA GLY A 139 2.29 -15.82 4.34
C GLY A 139 1.86 -15.85 2.87
N ASN A 140 0.67 -16.39 2.58
CA ASN A 140 0.02 -16.29 1.26
C ASN A 140 -0.58 -14.89 1.14
N PHE A 141 -0.21 -14.09 0.13
CA PHE A 141 -0.65 -12.70 0.04
C PHE A 141 -0.81 -12.19 -1.38
N GLN A 142 -1.88 -11.43 -1.59
CA GLN A 142 -2.13 -10.66 -2.81
C GLN A 142 -0.99 -9.64 -3.03
N ALA A 143 -0.23 -9.84 -4.10
CA ALA A 143 0.44 -8.73 -4.76
C ALA A 143 -0.64 -8.00 -5.57
N PHE A 144 -0.60 -6.66 -5.59
CA PHE A 144 -1.39 -5.97 -6.60
C PHE A 144 -0.94 -6.44 -7.99
N PRO A 145 -1.88 -6.78 -8.89
CA PRO A 145 -1.54 -6.82 -10.29
C PRO A 145 -1.00 -5.43 -10.70
N MET A 146 -0.08 -5.42 -11.66
CA MET A 146 0.55 -4.20 -12.21
C MET A 146 -0.44 -3.19 -12.81
N HIS A 147 -1.74 -3.47 -12.81
CA HIS A 147 -2.80 -2.50 -12.97
C HIS A 147 -3.28 -2.06 -11.59
N LEU A 148 -2.88 -0.84 -11.17
CA LEU A 148 -3.59 -0.14 -10.12
C LEU A 148 -5.01 0.11 -10.59
N THR A 149 -5.94 -0.77 -10.24
CA THR A 149 -7.32 -0.38 -9.99
C THR A 149 -7.37 0.07 -8.54
N LEU A 150 -7.08 1.36 -8.33
CA LEU A 150 -7.49 2.12 -7.15
C LEU A 150 -8.95 2.56 -7.31
#